data_AF-A0A357YCN2-F1
#
_entry.id   AF-A0A357YCN2-F1
#
_cell.length_a   1.000
_cell.length_b   1.000
_cell.length_c   1.000
_cell.angle_alpha   90.00
_cell.angle_beta   90.00
_cell.angle_gamma   90.00
#
_symmetry.space_group_name_H-M   'P 1'
#
loop_
_entity.id
_entity.type
_entity.pdbx_description
1 polymer ?
#
loop_
_entity_poly.entity_id
_entity_poly.type
_entity_poly.pdbx_seq_one_letter_code
_entity_poly.pdbx_strand_id
1 'polypeptide(L)'
;MARKPRIHAPGAIYHVILRGNDRQDIFSDDKDRYRFYEILQKSCERFRHRIHAFCLMTNHLHLEIQVGDIPLSRIMQNVSLRYTQWFNWRHKKSGHVFQGRYKAVMVDADAYLLELAAYIHLNPVRARIADRPEDHRWSSHRAYLGKESLSWLESGFILSQFSTNAGKARAKFAGYVGERMGEGRREEFHGEKTSDSRIFGDDNFVDVVLAETESLPERKPDVNAVVAAVKRLYGIPDERLRAQGRERVASEARGLAAWATLELSGGKLTELARYVGRDPSTLTCAVRQIEKRRETDPLLVDKMERLRLDLLESSYQVLTL
;
A
#
# COMPACT_ATOMS: atom_id res chain seq x y z
N MET A 1 -15.99 7.08 -16.67
CA MET A 1 -15.11 8.27 -16.59
C MET A 1 -13.73 7.85 -16.13
N ALA A 2 -12.68 8.34 -16.78
CA ALA A 2 -11.32 8.24 -16.29
C ALA A 2 -11.22 8.99 -14.96
N ARG A 3 -10.74 8.33 -13.90
CA ARG A 3 -10.55 8.96 -12.59
C ARG A 3 -9.15 9.56 -12.53
N LYS A 4 -9.02 10.74 -11.91
CA LYS A 4 -7.73 11.40 -11.69
C LYS A 4 -6.73 10.43 -10.99
N PRO A 5 -5.43 10.44 -11.35
CA PRO A 5 -4.38 9.65 -10.69
C PRO A 5 -4.35 9.90 -9.18
N ARG A 6 -3.93 8.92 -8.39
CA ARG A 6 -3.74 9.13 -6.95
C ARG A 6 -2.38 9.78 -6.72
N ILE A 7 -2.37 10.78 -5.85
CA ILE A 7 -1.16 11.49 -5.42
C ILE A 7 -0.32 10.51 -4.61
N HIS A 8 0.94 10.36 -5.00
CA HIS A 8 1.93 9.56 -4.32
C HIS A 8 3.15 10.43 -4.07
N ALA A 9 3.56 10.50 -2.81
CA ALA A 9 4.84 11.03 -2.40
C ALA A 9 5.48 10.01 -1.44
N PRO A 10 6.74 9.61 -1.65
CA PRO A 10 7.49 8.80 -0.68
C PRO A 10 7.52 9.48 0.69
N GLY A 11 7.33 8.71 1.76
CA GLY A 11 7.25 9.23 3.12
C GLY A 11 5.88 9.79 3.52
N ALA A 12 4.97 9.99 2.56
CA ALA A 12 3.65 10.56 2.86
C ALA A 12 2.76 9.62 3.67
N ILE A 13 1.94 10.25 4.51
CA ILE A 13 0.98 9.58 5.39
C ILE A 13 -0.41 9.72 4.79
N TYR A 14 -1.19 8.64 4.85
CA TYR A 14 -2.54 8.60 4.34
C TYR A 14 -3.50 8.06 5.38
N HIS A 15 -4.68 8.68 5.45
CA HIS A 15 -5.85 8.05 6.01
C HIS A 15 -6.50 7.16 4.98
N VAL A 16 -6.50 5.85 5.21
CA VAL A 16 -7.11 4.86 4.33
C VAL A 16 -8.39 4.32 4.93
N ILE A 17 -9.43 4.26 4.11
CA ILE A 17 -10.70 3.62 4.44
C ILE A 17 -11.02 2.53 3.42
N LEU A 18 -11.23 1.30 3.90
CA LEU A 18 -11.68 0.18 3.07
C LEU A 18 -13.01 -0.35 3.62
N ARG A 19 -14.05 -0.40 2.78
CA ARG A 19 -15.43 -0.66 3.17
C ARG A 19 -16.03 -1.83 2.40
N GLY A 20 -16.83 -2.64 3.10
CA GLY A 20 -17.53 -3.81 2.58
C GLY A 20 -18.56 -3.47 1.53
N ASN A 21 -18.63 -4.30 0.49
CA ASN A 21 -19.58 -4.18 -0.60
C ASN A 21 -20.99 -4.06 -0.05
N ASP A 22 -21.79 -3.11 -0.55
CA ASP A 22 -23.14 -2.86 -0.02
C ASP A 22 -23.22 -2.66 1.51
N ARG A 23 -22.12 -2.14 2.11
CA ARG A 23 -21.96 -1.98 3.57
C ARG A 23 -22.08 -3.28 4.37
N GLN A 24 -21.94 -4.42 3.71
CA GLN A 24 -21.91 -5.74 4.34
C GLN A 24 -20.70 -5.89 5.24
N ASP A 25 -20.83 -6.79 6.20
CA ASP A 25 -19.75 -7.13 7.11
C ASP A 25 -18.58 -7.73 6.33
N ILE A 26 -17.39 -7.16 6.58
CA ILE A 26 -16.13 -7.67 6.07
C ILE A 26 -15.41 -8.49 7.12
N PHE A 27 -15.81 -8.42 8.39
CA PHE A 27 -15.34 -9.26 9.48
C PHE A 27 -16.54 -9.88 10.20
N SER A 28 -16.81 -11.15 9.93
CA SER A 28 -17.93 -11.88 10.54
C SER A 28 -17.58 -12.40 11.94
N ASP A 29 -16.30 -12.67 12.18
CA ASP A 29 -15.79 -13.20 13.44
C ASP A 29 -14.34 -12.73 13.70
N ASP A 30 -13.77 -13.17 14.81
CA ASP A 30 -12.40 -12.82 15.19
C ASP A 30 -11.35 -13.47 14.30
N LYS A 31 -11.65 -14.62 13.67
CA LYS A 31 -10.71 -15.27 12.75
C LYS A 31 -10.50 -14.42 11.50
N ASP A 32 -11.55 -13.75 11.04
CA ASP A 32 -11.48 -12.77 9.95
C ASP A 32 -10.53 -11.61 10.30
N ARG A 33 -10.62 -11.09 11.53
CA ARG A 33 -9.77 -9.98 11.99
C ARG A 33 -8.32 -10.39 12.20
N TYR A 34 -8.08 -11.54 12.84
CA TYR A 34 -6.73 -12.09 12.97
C TYR A 34 -6.07 -12.38 11.62
N ARG A 35 -6.83 -12.88 10.65
CA ARG A 35 -6.29 -13.05 9.30
C ARG A 35 -5.91 -11.70 8.68
N PHE A 36 -6.70 -10.67 8.91
CA PHE A 36 -6.37 -9.34 8.42
C PHE A 36 -5.09 -8.79 9.07
N TYR A 37 -4.89 -9.01 10.37
CA TYR A 37 -3.62 -8.68 11.06
C TYR A 37 -2.43 -9.36 10.39
N GLU A 38 -2.53 -10.67 10.12
CA GLU A 38 -1.46 -11.42 9.45
C GLU A 38 -1.17 -10.87 8.03
N ILE A 39 -2.21 -10.46 7.30
CA ILE A 39 -2.05 -9.84 5.98
C ILE A 39 -1.37 -8.48 6.09
N LEU A 40 -1.75 -7.65 7.06
CA LEU A 40 -1.11 -6.35 7.31
C LEU A 40 0.35 -6.52 7.69
N GLN A 41 0.66 -7.41 8.63
CA GLN A 41 2.03 -7.72 9.03
C GLN A 41 2.89 -8.09 7.81
N LYS A 42 2.45 -9.09 7.03
CA LYS A 42 3.15 -9.52 5.82
C LYS A 42 3.25 -8.41 4.77
N SER A 43 2.29 -7.49 4.75
CA SER A 43 2.32 -6.33 3.87
C SER A 43 3.38 -5.31 4.30
N CYS A 44 3.49 -5.02 5.61
CA CYS A 44 4.53 -4.15 6.17
C CYS A 44 5.92 -4.72 5.85
N GLU A 45 6.12 -6.02 6.07
CA GLU A 45 7.38 -6.71 5.75
C GLU A 45 7.70 -6.65 4.25
N ARG A 46 6.71 -6.97 3.39
CA ARG A 46 6.92 -7.06 1.93
C ARG A 46 7.17 -5.71 1.26
N PHE A 47 6.42 -4.68 1.64
CA PHE A 47 6.43 -3.39 0.95
C PHE A 47 7.10 -2.27 1.76
N ARG A 48 7.60 -2.57 2.97
CA ARG A 48 8.31 -1.63 3.86
C ARG A 48 7.55 -0.33 4.12
N HIS A 49 6.22 -0.42 4.20
CA HIS A 49 5.36 0.68 4.66
C HIS A 49 5.14 0.55 6.16
N ARG A 50 4.74 1.64 6.81
CA ARG A 50 4.47 1.67 8.25
C ARG A 50 2.99 1.94 8.51
N ILE A 51 2.44 1.26 9.50
CA ILE A 51 1.10 1.55 10.01
C ILE A 51 1.27 2.20 11.38
N HIS A 52 0.80 3.43 11.55
CA HIS A 52 0.89 4.15 12.82
C HIS A 52 -0.37 3.93 13.68
N ALA A 53 -1.54 3.91 13.05
CA ALA A 53 -2.80 3.60 13.73
C ALA A 53 -3.74 2.78 12.84
N PHE A 54 -4.61 1.98 13.46
CA PHE A 54 -5.68 1.29 12.75
C PHE A 54 -6.92 1.09 13.63
N CYS A 55 -8.05 0.90 12.97
CA CYS A 55 -9.27 0.40 13.59
C CYS A 55 -10.04 -0.47 12.60
N LEU A 56 -10.25 -1.75 12.94
CA LEU A 56 -11.10 -2.68 12.21
C LEU A 56 -12.51 -2.61 12.80
N MET A 57 -13.44 -2.01 12.05
CA MET A 57 -14.87 -2.03 12.36
C MET A 57 -15.48 -3.34 11.84
N THR A 58 -16.81 -3.51 11.82
CA THR A 58 -17.43 -4.73 11.26
C THR A 58 -17.49 -4.71 9.73
N ASN A 59 -17.93 -3.59 9.15
CA ASN A 59 -18.15 -3.44 7.71
C ASN A 59 -17.14 -2.50 7.02
N HIS A 60 -16.14 -2.00 7.74
CA HIS A 60 -15.05 -1.21 7.18
C HIS A 60 -13.84 -1.21 8.12
N LEU A 61 -12.74 -0.63 7.65
CA LEU A 61 -11.55 -0.39 8.45
C LEU A 61 -10.94 0.97 8.13
N HIS A 62 -10.16 1.47 9.08
CA HIS A 62 -9.36 2.68 8.97
C HIS A 62 -7.88 2.35 9.21
N LEU A 63 -7.00 2.92 8.41
CA LEU A 63 -5.54 2.87 8.60
C LEU A 63 -4.97 4.29 8.52
N GLU A 64 -3.99 4.55 9.35
CA GLU A 64 -3.01 5.61 9.17
C GLU A 64 -1.71 4.96 8.71
N ILE A 65 -1.41 5.13 7.42
CA ILE A 65 -0.36 4.41 6.72
C ILE A 65 0.65 5.39 6.12
N GLN A 66 1.91 5.20 6.44
CA GLN A 66 3.04 5.88 5.83
C GLN A 66 3.66 4.99 4.77
N VAL A 67 3.74 5.49 3.54
CA VAL A 67 4.35 4.75 2.42
C VAL A 67 5.81 5.13 2.23
N GLY A 68 6.64 4.18 1.79
CA GLY A 68 7.96 4.47 1.22
C GLY A 68 7.87 4.62 -0.30
N ASP A 69 8.82 4.03 -1.02
CA ASP A 69 8.88 4.07 -2.50
C ASP A 69 7.75 3.28 -3.19
N ILE A 70 7.07 2.39 -2.45
CA ILE A 70 6.00 1.58 -3.01
C ILE A 70 4.69 2.36 -2.93
N PRO A 71 4.02 2.64 -4.06
CA PRO A 71 2.78 3.41 -4.04
C PRO A 71 1.69 2.74 -3.21
N LEU A 72 0.92 3.55 -2.48
CA LEU A 72 -0.21 3.10 -1.67
C LEU A 72 -1.18 2.18 -2.44
N SER A 73 -1.38 2.46 -3.72
CA SER A 73 -2.26 1.67 -4.58
C SER A 73 -1.86 0.21 -4.68
N ARG A 74 -0.55 -0.06 -4.75
CA ARG A 74 -0.02 -1.41 -4.87
C ARG A 74 -0.12 -2.16 -3.54
N ILE A 75 0.20 -1.48 -2.44
CA ILE A 75 0.06 -2.01 -1.08
C ILE A 75 -1.39 -2.43 -0.85
N MET A 76 -2.32 -1.50 -1.05
CA MET A 76 -3.74 -1.76 -0.79
C MET A 76 -4.36 -2.74 -1.79
N GLN A 77 -3.89 -2.80 -3.04
CA GLN A 77 -4.29 -3.86 -3.97
C GLN A 77 -3.89 -5.24 -3.45
N ASN A 78 -2.66 -5.40 -2.97
CA ASN A 78 -2.20 -6.67 -2.41
C ASN A 78 -3.00 -7.07 -1.16
N VAL A 79 -3.16 -6.16 -0.20
CA VAL A 79 -3.89 -6.41 1.05
C VAL A 79 -5.34 -6.81 0.75
N SER A 80 -6.03 -6.00 -0.05
CA SER A 80 -7.45 -6.22 -0.38
C SER A 80 -7.68 -7.52 -1.16
N LEU A 81 -6.81 -7.86 -2.12
CA LEU A 81 -6.91 -9.08 -2.90
C LEU A 81 -6.70 -10.34 -2.04
N ARG A 82 -5.63 -10.37 -1.24
CA ARG A 82 -5.33 -11.52 -0.36
C ARG A 82 -6.45 -11.77 0.64
N TYR A 83 -7.02 -10.70 1.20
CA TYR A 83 -8.13 -10.82 2.12
C TYR A 83 -9.41 -11.31 1.43
N THR A 84 -9.76 -10.73 0.28
CA THR A 84 -10.94 -11.12 -0.50
C THR A 84 -10.91 -12.61 -0.86
N GLN A 85 -9.76 -13.10 -1.33
CA GLN A 85 -9.58 -14.52 -1.69
C GLN A 85 -9.80 -15.43 -0.48
N TRP A 86 -9.18 -15.12 0.66
CA TRP A 86 -9.30 -15.91 1.86
C TRP A 86 -10.72 -15.87 2.45
N PHE A 87 -11.34 -14.69 2.50
CA PHE A 87 -12.69 -14.49 3.02
C PHE A 87 -13.71 -15.28 2.20
N ASN A 88 -13.64 -15.18 0.87
CA ASN A 88 -14.52 -15.93 -0.03
C ASN A 88 -14.36 -17.44 0.13
N TRP A 89 -13.11 -17.93 0.24
CA TRP A 89 -12.85 -19.35 0.52
C TRP A 89 -13.45 -19.80 1.87
N ARG A 90 -13.21 -19.04 2.94
CA ARG A 90 -13.67 -19.37 4.30
C ARG A 90 -15.19 -19.37 4.42
N HIS A 91 -15.83 -18.34 3.86
CA HIS A 91 -17.28 -18.13 3.96
C HIS A 91 -18.06 -18.77 2.81
N LYS A 92 -17.39 -19.52 1.93
CA LYS A 92 -17.99 -20.14 0.73
C LYS A 92 -18.75 -19.13 -0.14
N LYS A 93 -18.22 -17.91 -0.23
CA LYS A 93 -18.77 -16.81 -1.03
C LYS A 93 -17.99 -16.63 -2.32
N SER A 94 -18.56 -15.89 -3.27
CA SER A 94 -17.91 -15.44 -4.48
C SER A 94 -18.21 -13.95 -4.71
N GLY A 95 -17.43 -13.30 -5.57
CA GLY A 95 -17.61 -11.87 -5.88
C GLY A 95 -16.83 -10.92 -4.97
N HIS A 96 -17.24 -9.65 -4.97
CA HIS A 96 -16.53 -8.56 -4.31
C HIS A 96 -16.86 -8.48 -2.82
N VAL A 97 -15.82 -8.54 -1.97
CA VAL A 97 -15.94 -8.28 -0.52
C VAL A 97 -16.00 -6.78 -0.22
N PHE A 98 -15.31 -5.95 -1.01
CA PHE A 98 -15.25 -4.50 -0.82
C PHE A 98 -16.03 -3.75 -1.91
N GLN A 99 -16.56 -2.55 -1.61
CA GLN A 99 -17.33 -1.70 -2.56
C GLN A 99 -16.53 -1.24 -3.77
N GLY A 100 -15.23 -1.46 -3.76
CA GLY A 100 -14.31 -1.05 -4.80
C GLY A 100 -12.94 -0.78 -4.22
N ARG A 101 -12.22 0.17 -4.82
CA ARG A 101 -10.92 0.60 -4.29
C ARG A 101 -11.11 1.34 -2.96
N TYR A 102 -10.10 1.24 -2.10
CA TYR A 102 -9.99 2.05 -0.88
C TYR A 102 -10.16 3.56 -1.16
N LYS A 103 -10.71 4.30 -0.19
CA LYS A 103 -10.54 5.76 -0.11
C LYS A 103 -9.20 6.06 0.55
N ALA A 104 -8.50 7.09 0.07
CA ALA A 104 -7.31 7.59 0.71
C ALA A 104 -7.27 9.11 0.64
N VAL A 105 -6.92 9.72 1.77
CA VAL A 105 -6.66 11.15 1.91
C VAL A 105 -5.21 11.28 2.38
N MET A 106 -4.38 11.99 1.63
CA MET A 106 -3.03 12.35 2.09
C MET A 106 -3.15 13.35 3.23
N VAL A 107 -2.37 13.16 4.29
CA VAL A 107 -2.46 13.93 5.53
C VAL A 107 -1.13 14.63 5.74
N ASP A 108 -1.19 15.94 5.97
CA ASP A 108 -0.05 16.69 6.48
C ASP A 108 0.35 16.16 7.86
N ALA A 109 1.56 15.61 7.94
CA ALA A 109 2.05 14.96 9.14
C ALA A 109 2.27 15.97 10.29
N ASP A 110 2.62 17.22 9.99
CA ASP A 110 2.92 18.22 11.01
C ASP A 110 1.63 18.73 11.67
N ALA A 111 0.56 18.86 10.88
CA ALA A 111 -0.72 19.38 11.36
C ALA A 111 -1.66 18.31 11.92
N TYR A 112 -1.69 17.10 11.35
CA TYR A 112 -2.84 16.20 11.52
C TYR A 112 -2.52 14.77 11.93
N LEU A 113 -1.25 14.40 12.10
CA LEU A 113 -0.85 13.06 12.53
C LEU A 113 -1.55 12.62 13.83
N LEU A 114 -1.46 13.45 14.88
CA LEU A 114 -2.03 13.13 16.20
C LEU A 114 -3.56 13.09 16.16
N GLU A 115 -4.17 14.04 15.46
CA GLU A 115 -5.63 14.13 15.29
C GLU A 115 -6.17 12.91 14.55
N LEU A 116 -5.48 12.45 13.50
CA LEU A 116 -5.87 11.27 12.74
C LEU A 116 -5.81 10.00 13.60
N ALA A 117 -4.73 9.81 14.37
CA ALA A 117 -4.61 8.66 15.25
C ALA A 117 -5.72 8.62 16.30
N ALA A 118 -6.00 9.75 16.95
CA ALA A 118 -7.12 9.87 17.89
C ALA A 118 -8.46 9.64 17.20
N TYR A 119 -8.68 10.22 16.02
CA TYR A 119 -9.87 10.01 15.21
C TYR A 119 -10.09 8.51 14.94
N ILE A 120 -9.04 7.79 14.50
CA ILE A 120 -9.11 6.35 14.20
C ILE A 120 -9.49 5.56 15.45
N HIS A 121 -8.85 5.81 16.60
CA HIS A 121 -9.15 5.11 17.86
C HIS A 121 -10.54 5.41 18.43
N LEU A 122 -11.11 6.58 18.12
CA LEU A 122 -12.46 6.97 18.55
C LEU A 122 -13.58 6.47 17.64
N ASN A 123 -13.28 5.83 16.50
CA ASN A 123 -14.31 5.31 15.60
C ASN A 123 -15.30 4.33 16.30
N PRO A 124 -14.86 3.38 17.13
CA PRO A 124 -15.77 2.48 17.86
C PRO A 124 -16.71 3.22 18.82
N VAL A 125 -16.18 4.23 19.52
CA VAL A 125 -16.95 5.08 20.45
C VAL A 125 -18.01 5.89 19.69
N ARG A 126 -17.59 6.56 18.61
CA ARG A 126 -18.49 7.35 17.75
C ARG A 126 -19.58 6.48 17.09
N ALA A 127 -19.24 5.23 16.76
CA ALA A 127 -20.19 4.25 16.24
C ALA A 127 -21.07 3.60 17.33
N ARG A 128 -20.87 3.95 18.61
CA ARG A 128 -21.61 3.40 19.77
C ARG A 128 -21.51 1.88 19.90
N ILE A 129 -20.38 1.31 19.48
CA ILE A 129 -20.07 -0.12 19.66
C ILE A 129 -19.08 -0.39 20.81
N ALA A 130 -18.59 0.68 21.44
CA ALA A 130 -17.74 0.66 22.62
C ALA A 130 -17.94 1.95 23.43
N ASP A 131 -17.91 1.88 24.76
CA ASP A 131 -18.02 3.08 25.61
C ASP A 131 -16.68 3.83 25.67
N ARG A 132 -15.57 3.09 25.66
CA ARG A 132 -14.21 3.63 25.67
C ARG A 132 -13.38 3.04 24.53
N PRO A 133 -12.39 3.75 23.98
CA PRO A 133 -11.60 3.27 22.85
C PRO A 133 -10.85 1.96 23.16
N GLU A 134 -10.45 1.71 24.41
CA GLU A 134 -9.76 0.48 24.82
C GLU A 134 -10.66 -0.78 24.92
N ASP A 135 -11.98 -0.59 24.93
CA ASP A 135 -12.96 -1.68 24.97
C ASP A 135 -13.08 -2.36 23.61
N HIS A 136 -12.80 -1.63 22.53
CA HIS A 136 -12.72 -2.18 21.18
C HIS A 136 -11.34 -2.79 20.91
N ARG A 137 -11.23 -4.11 21.06
CA ARG A 137 -9.98 -4.88 20.89
C ARG A 137 -9.38 -4.80 19.49
N TRP A 138 -10.17 -4.44 18.48
CA TRP A 138 -9.77 -4.48 17.08
C TRP A 138 -9.29 -3.11 16.57
N SER A 139 -8.63 -2.35 17.44
CA SER A 139 -7.94 -1.11 17.12
C SER A 139 -6.52 -1.12 17.69
N SER A 140 -5.64 -0.26 17.19
CA SER A 140 -4.31 -0.13 17.78
C SER A 140 -4.32 0.57 19.14
N HIS A 141 -5.44 1.10 19.64
CA HIS A 141 -5.46 1.91 20.87
C HIS A 141 -4.89 1.16 22.08
N ARG A 142 -5.17 -0.14 22.20
CA ARG A 142 -4.63 -0.97 23.29
C ARG A 142 -3.10 -1.08 23.25
N ALA A 143 -2.50 -1.09 22.06
CA ALA A 143 -1.06 -1.05 21.91
C ALA A 143 -0.47 0.30 22.32
N TYR A 144 -1.18 1.40 22.04
CA TYR A 144 -0.83 2.74 22.55
C TYR A 144 -0.92 2.83 24.08
N LEU A 145 -1.78 2.05 24.72
CA LEU A 145 -1.84 1.95 26.19
C LEU A 145 -0.82 0.97 26.77
N GLY A 146 -0.06 0.25 25.93
CA GLY A 146 0.85 -0.81 26.36
C GLY A 146 0.15 -2.08 26.87
N LYS A 147 -1.14 -2.27 26.56
CA LYS A 147 -1.95 -3.45 26.91
C LYS A 147 -1.86 -4.56 25.86
N GLU A 148 -1.24 -4.29 24.73
CA GLU A 148 -1.06 -5.21 23.60
C GLU A 148 0.25 -4.87 22.88
N SER A 149 0.88 -5.87 22.26
CA SER A 149 2.08 -5.67 21.44
C SER A 149 1.83 -6.23 20.05
N LEU A 150 1.99 -5.36 19.04
CA LEU A 150 1.86 -5.70 17.63
C LEU A 150 3.17 -5.32 16.94
N SER A 151 3.97 -6.31 16.56
CA SER A 151 5.33 -6.10 16.02
C SER A 151 5.37 -5.30 14.72
N TRP A 152 4.26 -5.24 13.99
CA TRP A 152 4.11 -4.53 12.72
C TRP A 152 3.51 -3.13 12.86
N LEU A 153 3.12 -2.72 14.07
CA LEU A 153 2.57 -1.39 14.37
C LEU A 153 3.69 -0.44 14.80
N GLU A 154 3.81 0.69 14.12
CA GLU A 154 4.77 1.76 14.45
C GLU A 154 4.08 2.86 15.29
N SER A 155 3.78 2.54 16.55
CA SER A 155 3.20 3.53 17.49
C SER A 155 4.23 4.48 18.09
N GLY A 156 5.53 4.12 18.02
CA GLY A 156 6.62 4.91 18.61
C GLY A 156 6.70 6.33 18.04
N PHE A 157 6.48 6.48 16.74
CA PHE A 157 6.53 7.78 16.05
C PHE A 157 5.48 8.78 16.57
N ILE A 158 4.28 8.31 16.90
CA ILE A 158 3.21 9.15 17.45
C ILE A 158 3.42 9.37 18.95
N LEU A 159 3.78 8.32 19.69
CA LEU A 159 4.03 8.43 21.13
C LEU A 159 5.21 9.38 21.44
N SER A 160 6.23 9.43 20.59
CA SER A 160 7.38 10.32 20.79
C SER A 160 7.02 11.80 20.73
N GLN A 161 5.92 12.17 20.07
CA GLN A 161 5.41 13.56 20.03
C GLN A 161 4.93 14.04 21.41
N PHE A 162 4.56 13.13 22.32
CA PHE A 162 4.08 13.49 23.66
C PHE A 162 5.18 13.53 24.72
N SER A 163 6.15 12.61 24.61
CA SER A 163 7.24 12.44 25.57
C SER A 163 8.25 11.38 25.10
N THR A 164 9.53 11.56 25.43
CA THR A 164 10.57 10.53 25.26
C THR A 164 10.46 9.39 26.27
N ASN A 165 9.86 9.64 27.44
CA ASN A 165 9.54 8.59 28.41
C ASN A 165 8.26 7.86 27.98
N ALA A 166 8.35 6.55 27.75
CA ALA A 166 7.25 5.73 27.26
C ALA A 166 6.01 5.76 28.16
N GLY A 167 6.17 5.66 29.49
CA GLY A 167 5.03 5.69 30.42
C GLY A 167 4.28 7.02 30.37
N LYS A 168 5.02 8.14 30.38
CA LYS A 168 4.43 9.49 30.25
C LYS A 168 3.79 9.71 28.87
N ALA A 169 4.40 9.21 27.80
CA ALA A 169 3.86 9.32 26.45
C ALA A 169 2.50 8.63 26.33
N ARG A 170 2.39 7.39 26.84
CA ARG A 170 1.13 6.63 26.86
C ARG A 170 0.04 7.33 27.65
N ALA A 171 0.37 7.84 28.84
CA ALA A 171 -0.58 8.58 29.68
C ALA A 171 -1.08 9.86 29.00
N LYS A 172 -0.17 10.65 28.41
CA LYS A 172 -0.53 11.86 27.67
C LYS A 172 -1.37 11.56 26.43
N PHE A 173 -1.00 10.53 25.66
CA PHE A 173 -1.79 10.10 24.50
C PHE A 173 -3.20 9.66 24.91
N ALA A 174 -3.32 8.88 25.98
CA ALA A 174 -4.63 8.46 26.50
C ALA A 174 -5.49 9.67 26.92
N GLY A 175 -4.90 10.67 27.58
CA GLY A 175 -5.56 11.94 27.90
C GLY A 175 -6.00 12.70 26.64
N TYR A 176 -5.10 12.84 25.67
CA TYR A 176 -5.35 13.50 24.39
C TYR A 176 -6.51 12.87 23.61
N VAL A 177 -6.60 11.53 23.58
CA VAL A 177 -7.74 10.81 22.99
C VAL A 177 -9.01 11.00 23.82
N GLY A 178 -8.90 10.98 25.15
CA GLY A 178 -10.02 11.16 26.07
C GLY A 178 -10.69 12.53 25.95
N GLU A 179 -9.91 13.60 25.83
CA GLU A 179 -10.40 14.98 25.60
C GLU A 179 -11.25 15.09 24.32
N ARG A 180 -10.94 14.27 23.31
CA ARG A 180 -11.61 14.22 22.01
C ARG A 180 -12.82 13.28 21.96
N MET A 181 -13.11 12.53 23.02
CA MET A 181 -14.28 11.63 23.05
C MET A 181 -15.61 12.38 22.90
N GLY A 182 -15.69 13.61 23.43
CA GLY A 182 -16.87 14.46 23.32
C GLY A 182 -16.98 15.22 22.00
N GLU A 183 -15.93 15.21 21.18
CA GLU A 183 -15.96 15.86 19.87
C GLU A 183 -16.84 15.06 18.92
N GLY A 184 -17.79 15.76 18.30
CA GLY A 184 -18.69 15.20 17.31
C GLY A 184 -17.98 14.69 16.05
N ARG A 185 -18.78 14.45 15.01
CA ARG A 185 -18.26 13.93 13.75
C ARG A 185 -17.37 14.97 13.06
N ARG A 186 -16.09 14.65 12.88
CA ARG A 186 -15.10 15.48 12.18
C ARG A 186 -15.20 15.21 10.67
N GLU A 187 -15.91 16.07 9.92
CA GLU A 187 -16.18 15.88 8.49
C GLU A 187 -14.92 15.81 7.62
N GLU A 188 -13.85 16.47 8.06
CA GLU A 188 -12.54 16.53 7.38
C GLU A 188 -11.90 15.14 7.15
N PHE A 189 -12.07 14.20 8.08
CA PHE A 189 -11.56 12.83 7.97
C PHE A 189 -12.53 11.87 7.25
N HIS A 190 -13.66 12.37 6.75
CA HIS A 190 -14.63 11.58 5.97
C HIS A 190 -14.50 11.77 4.44
N GLY A 191 -13.66 12.72 4.00
CA GLY A 191 -13.35 12.95 2.59
C GLY A 191 -14.54 13.47 1.76
N GLU A 192 -15.48 14.18 2.38
CA GLU A 192 -16.73 14.60 1.73
C GLU A 192 -16.84 16.11 1.40
N LYS A 193 -15.91 16.98 1.79
CA LYS A 193 -16.05 18.44 1.53
C LYS A 193 -14.74 19.25 1.39
N THR A 194 -13.91 18.96 0.39
CA THR A 194 -12.89 19.91 -0.09
C THR A 194 -12.83 19.90 -1.63
N SER A 195 -12.35 21.00 -2.22
CA SER A 195 -12.20 21.22 -3.67
C SER A 195 -11.44 20.09 -4.38
N ASP A 196 -10.55 19.39 -3.64
CA ASP A 196 -10.01 18.09 -4.00
C ASP A 196 -9.97 17.15 -2.77
N SER A 197 -10.91 16.20 -2.69
CA SER A 197 -11.11 15.28 -1.55
C SER A 197 -9.99 14.25 -1.31
N ARG A 198 -8.80 14.47 -1.88
CA ARG A 198 -7.63 13.56 -1.87
C ARG A 198 -6.46 14.04 -1.01
N ILE A 199 -6.43 15.32 -0.61
CA ILE A 199 -5.34 15.93 0.18
C ILE A 199 -5.96 16.68 1.36
N PHE A 200 -5.29 16.62 2.51
CA PHE A 200 -5.64 17.35 3.72
C PHE A 200 -4.39 17.94 4.37
N GLY A 201 -4.36 19.27 4.49
CA GLY A 201 -3.27 20.11 5.01
C GLY A 201 -3.65 21.58 4.84
N ASP A 202 -2.78 22.50 5.22
CA ASP A 202 -3.01 23.93 4.98
C ASP A 202 -2.96 24.28 3.47
N ASP A 203 -3.42 25.49 3.09
CA ASP A 203 -3.50 25.90 1.68
C ASP A 203 -2.13 25.80 0.98
N ASN A 204 -1.04 26.05 1.71
CA ASN A 204 0.33 25.95 1.23
C ASN A 204 0.75 24.48 1.01
N PHE A 205 0.38 23.55 1.88
CA PHE A 205 0.61 22.11 1.71
C PHE A 205 -0.18 21.56 0.52
N VAL A 206 -1.42 21.99 0.34
CA VAL A 206 -2.22 21.60 -0.83
C VAL A 206 -1.55 22.06 -2.12
N ASP A 207 -1.12 23.32 -2.18
CA ASP A 207 -0.44 23.87 -3.35
C ASP A 207 0.94 23.23 -3.60
N VAL A 208 1.72 22.94 -2.55
CA VAL A 208 3.00 22.24 -2.64
C VAL A 208 2.82 20.80 -3.11
N VAL A 209 1.88 20.04 -2.55
CA VAL A 209 1.63 18.65 -2.96
C VAL A 209 1.08 18.60 -4.38
N LEU A 210 0.22 19.54 -4.77
CA LEU A 210 -0.26 19.66 -6.15
C LEU A 210 0.89 20.05 -7.10
N ALA A 211 1.75 21.00 -6.73
CA ALA A 211 2.91 21.40 -7.53
C ALA A 211 3.98 20.29 -7.63
N GLU A 212 4.24 19.54 -6.56
CA GLU A 212 5.13 18.37 -6.56
C GLU A 212 4.55 17.21 -7.38
N THR A 213 3.22 17.01 -7.35
CA THR A 213 2.58 15.98 -8.18
C THR A 213 2.33 16.39 -9.62
N GLU A 214 2.29 17.68 -9.93
CA GLU A 214 2.29 18.22 -11.29
C GLU A 214 3.70 18.32 -11.89
N SER A 215 4.74 18.49 -11.06
CA SER A 215 6.15 18.55 -11.49
C SER A 215 6.86 17.18 -11.55
N LEU A 216 6.26 16.12 -11.01
CA LEU A 216 6.75 14.76 -11.17
C LEU A 216 5.86 13.95 -12.13
N PRO A 217 6.10 14.00 -13.45
CA PRO A 217 5.63 12.93 -14.30
C PRO A 217 6.46 11.68 -13.95
N GLU A 218 5.99 10.84 -13.02
CA GLU A 218 6.39 9.43 -13.01
C GLU A 218 5.88 8.79 -14.30
N ARG A 219 6.61 8.99 -15.40
CA ARG A 219 6.43 8.22 -16.61
C ARG A 219 6.99 6.83 -16.30
N LYS A 220 6.15 6.00 -15.66
CA LYS A 220 6.51 4.60 -15.38
C LYS A 220 7.04 3.98 -16.67
N PRO A 221 8.15 3.23 -16.62
CA PRO A 221 8.71 2.59 -17.79
C PRO A 221 7.60 1.83 -18.54
N ASP A 222 7.56 1.98 -19.85
CA ASP A 222 6.70 1.17 -20.69
C ASP A 222 7.35 -0.21 -20.93
N VAL A 223 6.64 -1.10 -21.64
CA VAL A 223 7.17 -2.43 -21.97
C VAL A 223 8.48 -2.34 -22.76
N ASN A 224 8.65 -1.32 -23.61
CA ASN A 224 9.85 -1.17 -24.43
C ASN A 224 11.06 -0.81 -23.57
N ALA A 225 10.90 0.08 -22.59
CA ALA A 225 11.93 0.42 -21.61
C ALA A 225 12.34 -0.80 -20.78
N VAL A 226 11.37 -1.61 -20.33
CA VAL A 226 11.63 -2.89 -19.62
C VAL A 226 12.44 -3.84 -20.50
N VAL A 227 12.05 -4.02 -21.76
CA VAL A 227 12.77 -4.89 -22.70
C VAL A 227 14.19 -4.37 -22.93
N ALA A 228 14.38 -3.06 -23.13
CA ALA A 228 15.69 -2.47 -23.33
C ALA A 228 16.62 -2.70 -22.13
N ALA A 229 16.12 -2.49 -20.91
CA ALA A 229 16.86 -2.72 -19.68
C ALA A 229 17.24 -4.20 -19.50
N VAL A 230 16.31 -5.12 -19.76
CA VAL A 230 16.60 -6.57 -19.71
C VAL A 230 17.65 -6.97 -20.75
N LYS A 231 17.58 -6.43 -21.97
CA LYS A 231 18.59 -6.70 -23.02
C LYS A 231 19.97 -6.23 -22.60
N ARG A 232 20.08 -5.03 -22.00
CA ARG A 232 21.34 -4.52 -21.43
C ARG A 232 21.86 -5.44 -20.32
N LEU A 233 21.00 -5.77 -19.36
CA LEU A 233 21.36 -6.60 -18.20
C LEU A 233 21.90 -7.98 -18.59
N TYR A 234 21.31 -8.60 -19.61
CA TYR A 234 21.71 -9.93 -20.08
C TYR A 234 22.73 -9.90 -21.24
N GLY A 235 23.04 -8.72 -21.79
CA GLY A 235 23.89 -8.58 -22.98
C GLY A 235 23.36 -9.35 -24.19
N ILE A 236 22.03 -9.38 -24.38
CA ILE A 236 21.39 -10.15 -25.45
C ILE A 236 20.73 -9.25 -26.51
N PRO A 237 20.81 -9.64 -27.79
CA PRO A 237 20.12 -8.93 -28.87
C PRO A 237 18.61 -9.27 -28.86
N ASP A 238 17.83 -8.52 -29.63
CA ASP A 238 16.36 -8.60 -29.61
C ASP A 238 15.83 -9.96 -30.05
N GLU A 239 16.47 -10.50 -31.10
CA GLU A 239 16.14 -11.76 -31.75
C GLU A 239 16.25 -12.91 -30.75
N ARG A 240 17.23 -12.85 -29.85
CA ARG A 240 17.44 -13.89 -28.83
C ARG A 240 16.34 -13.87 -27.77
N LEU A 241 15.84 -12.69 -27.39
CA LEU A 241 14.72 -12.57 -26.46
C LEU A 241 13.42 -13.11 -27.09
N ARG A 242 13.23 -12.87 -28.39
CA ARG A 242 12.09 -13.33 -29.20
C ARG A 242 12.20 -14.78 -29.69
N ALA A 243 13.37 -15.41 -29.58
CA ALA A 243 13.63 -16.74 -30.12
C ALA A 243 12.67 -17.79 -29.53
N GLN A 244 12.16 -18.68 -30.39
CA GLN A 244 11.16 -19.70 -30.02
C GLN A 244 11.71 -20.82 -29.11
N GLY A 245 13.03 -20.92 -28.94
CA GLY A 245 13.68 -21.92 -28.06
C GLY A 245 13.56 -21.67 -26.55
N ARG A 246 13.85 -22.71 -25.77
CA ARG A 246 13.91 -22.71 -24.28
C ARG A 246 15.33 -22.52 -23.75
N GLU A 247 16.15 -21.82 -24.51
CA GLU A 247 17.51 -21.51 -24.12
C GLU A 247 17.51 -20.80 -22.75
N ARG A 248 18.39 -21.25 -21.84
CA ARG A 248 18.28 -20.94 -20.41
C ARG A 248 18.36 -19.44 -20.13
N VAL A 249 19.25 -18.74 -20.82
CA VAL A 249 19.46 -17.28 -20.66
C VAL A 249 18.25 -16.51 -21.18
N ALA A 250 17.79 -16.79 -22.40
CA ALA A 250 16.62 -16.14 -22.97
C ALA A 250 15.33 -16.39 -22.17
N SER A 251 15.19 -17.58 -21.58
CA SER A 251 14.03 -17.93 -20.76
C SER A 251 14.03 -17.19 -19.42
N GLU A 252 15.19 -17.06 -18.77
CA GLU A 252 15.33 -16.25 -17.56
C GLU A 252 15.10 -14.76 -17.86
N ALA A 253 15.69 -14.23 -18.94
CA ALA A 253 15.51 -12.85 -19.36
C ALA A 253 14.02 -12.51 -19.62
N ARG A 254 13.27 -13.39 -20.30
CA ARG A 254 11.81 -13.24 -20.47
C ARG A 254 11.07 -13.27 -19.13
N GLY A 255 11.50 -14.12 -18.20
CA GLY A 255 10.96 -14.18 -16.85
C GLY A 255 11.17 -12.86 -16.08
N LEU A 256 12.38 -12.28 -16.13
CA LEU A 256 12.65 -10.97 -15.52
C LEU A 256 11.90 -9.85 -16.23
N ALA A 257 11.81 -9.86 -17.55
CA ALA A 257 11.03 -8.87 -18.30
C ALA A 257 9.54 -8.91 -17.90
N ALA A 258 8.98 -10.12 -17.74
CA ALA A 258 7.61 -10.31 -17.29
C ALA A 258 7.41 -9.84 -15.84
N TRP A 259 8.35 -10.17 -14.96
CA TRP A 259 8.33 -9.70 -13.57
C TRP A 259 8.42 -8.18 -13.50
N ALA A 260 9.39 -7.57 -14.17
CA ALA A 260 9.56 -6.12 -14.21
C ALA A 260 8.38 -5.41 -14.88
N THR A 261 7.75 -6.00 -15.89
CA THR A 261 6.53 -5.46 -16.49
C THR A 261 5.40 -5.36 -15.46
N LEU A 262 5.21 -6.41 -14.65
CA LEU A 262 4.17 -6.43 -13.61
C LEU A 262 4.53 -5.57 -12.40
N GLU A 263 5.81 -5.53 -12.04
CA GLU A 263 6.26 -5.03 -10.75
C GLU A 263 6.91 -3.64 -10.82
N LEU A 264 7.38 -3.18 -11.97
CA LEU A 264 8.16 -1.94 -12.12
C LEU A 264 7.64 -1.02 -13.24
N SER A 265 6.74 -1.50 -14.10
CA SER A 265 6.31 -0.79 -15.30
C SER A 265 4.83 -0.35 -15.23
N GLY A 266 4.42 0.57 -16.11
CA GLY A 266 3.00 0.88 -16.37
C GLY A 266 2.33 -0.03 -17.40
N GLY A 267 3.10 -0.93 -18.02
CA GLY A 267 2.70 -1.76 -19.15
C GLY A 267 1.90 -3.02 -18.77
N LYS A 268 1.30 -3.66 -19.78
CA LYS A 268 0.52 -4.89 -19.60
C LYS A 268 1.34 -6.12 -19.98
N LEU A 269 1.17 -7.23 -19.26
CA LEU A 269 1.83 -8.49 -19.61
C LEU A 269 1.44 -8.99 -21.02
N THR A 270 0.23 -8.68 -21.50
CA THR A 270 -0.23 -8.97 -22.86
C THR A 270 0.55 -8.21 -23.94
N GLU A 271 1.06 -7.03 -23.61
CA GLU A 271 1.87 -6.22 -24.51
C GLU A 271 3.29 -6.80 -24.60
N LEU A 272 3.89 -7.16 -23.46
CA LEU A 272 5.16 -7.90 -23.44
C LEU A 272 5.05 -9.23 -24.18
N ALA A 273 3.98 -9.98 -23.96
CA ALA A 273 3.69 -11.26 -24.63
C ALA A 273 3.72 -11.12 -26.16
N ARG A 274 3.09 -10.06 -26.69
CA ARG A 274 3.12 -9.71 -28.11
C ARG A 274 4.54 -9.37 -28.57
N TYR A 275 5.28 -8.60 -27.78
CA TYR A 275 6.66 -8.24 -28.09
C TYR A 275 7.57 -9.46 -28.21
N VAL A 276 7.52 -10.38 -27.24
CA VAL A 276 8.41 -11.55 -27.20
C VAL A 276 7.91 -12.75 -28.00
N GLY A 277 6.72 -12.64 -28.62
CA GLY A 277 6.10 -13.72 -29.40
C GLY A 277 5.73 -14.94 -28.55
N ARG A 278 5.23 -14.73 -27.33
CA ARG A 278 4.84 -15.81 -26.38
C ARG A 278 3.42 -15.64 -25.88
N ASP A 279 2.83 -16.74 -25.44
CA ASP A 279 1.53 -16.70 -24.78
C ASP A 279 1.64 -16.04 -23.38
N PRO A 280 0.71 -15.15 -22.98
CA PRO A 280 0.72 -14.51 -21.66
C PRO A 280 0.76 -15.50 -20.48
N SER A 281 0.18 -16.70 -20.61
CA SER A 281 0.22 -17.74 -19.58
C SER A 281 1.64 -18.26 -19.35
N THR A 282 2.45 -18.34 -20.41
CA THR A 282 3.86 -18.75 -20.32
C THR A 282 4.67 -17.74 -19.52
N LEU A 283 4.43 -16.45 -19.76
CA LEU A 283 5.08 -15.38 -19.01
C LEU A 283 4.61 -15.35 -17.55
N THR A 284 3.32 -15.59 -17.29
CA THR A 284 2.78 -15.71 -15.93
C THR A 284 3.45 -16.85 -15.15
N CYS A 285 3.66 -18.00 -15.80
CA CYS A 285 4.38 -19.11 -15.20
C CYS A 285 5.85 -18.76 -14.92
N ALA A 286 6.53 -18.09 -15.86
CA ALA A 286 7.90 -17.65 -15.70
C ALA A 286 8.05 -16.67 -14.52
N VAL A 287 7.11 -15.74 -14.33
CA VAL A 287 7.11 -14.84 -13.15
C VAL A 287 7.05 -15.63 -11.85
N ARG A 288 6.14 -16.61 -11.74
CA ARG A 288 6.04 -17.45 -10.54
C ARG A 288 7.34 -18.22 -10.27
N GLN A 289 8.01 -18.68 -11.33
CA GLN A 289 9.31 -19.37 -11.19
C GLN A 289 10.42 -18.42 -10.72
N ILE A 290 10.47 -17.19 -11.24
CA ILE A 290 11.40 -16.15 -10.78
C ILE A 290 11.12 -15.80 -9.31
N GLU A 291 9.85 -15.58 -8.94
CA GLU A 291 9.47 -15.27 -7.56
C GLU A 291 9.82 -16.39 -6.57
N LYS A 292 9.69 -17.66 -6.98
CA LYS A 292 10.10 -18.80 -6.15
C LYS A 292 11.62 -18.90 -6.05
N ARG A 293 12.34 -18.73 -7.16
CA ARG A 293 13.81 -18.85 -7.20
C ARG A 293 14.51 -17.75 -6.41
N ARG A 294 13.94 -16.54 -6.32
CA ARG A 294 14.56 -15.42 -5.59
C ARG A 294 14.82 -15.73 -4.11
N GLU A 295 14.07 -16.66 -3.52
CA GLU A 295 14.24 -17.08 -2.12
C GLU A 295 15.56 -17.85 -1.91
N THR A 296 16.12 -18.45 -2.96
CA THR A 296 17.27 -19.36 -2.89
C THR A 296 18.42 -18.98 -3.82
N ASP A 297 18.26 -17.95 -4.67
CA ASP A 297 19.22 -17.57 -5.72
C ASP A 297 19.64 -16.09 -5.55
N PRO A 298 20.72 -15.80 -4.79
CA PRO A 298 21.19 -14.43 -4.55
C PRO A 298 21.60 -13.69 -5.83
N LEU A 299 22.10 -14.40 -6.84
CA LEU A 299 22.48 -13.80 -8.13
C LEU A 299 21.26 -13.31 -8.91
N LEU A 300 20.14 -14.03 -8.80
CA LEU A 300 18.87 -13.58 -9.37
C LEU A 300 18.36 -12.32 -8.66
N VAL A 301 18.49 -12.23 -7.34
CA VAL A 301 18.10 -11.04 -6.56
C VAL A 301 18.94 -9.83 -6.97
N ASP A 302 20.26 -9.98 -7.12
CA ASP A 302 21.14 -8.91 -7.62
C ASP A 302 20.71 -8.41 -9.00
N LYS A 303 20.38 -9.33 -9.93
CA LYS A 303 19.84 -8.96 -11.25
C LYS A 303 18.52 -8.19 -11.15
N MET A 304 17.62 -8.57 -10.25
CA MET A 304 16.33 -7.90 -10.06
C MET A 304 16.52 -6.47 -9.53
N GLU A 305 17.44 -6.27 -8.58
CA GLU A 305 17.76 -4.93 -8.05
C GLU A 305 18.47 -4.07 -9.09
N ARG A 306 19.44 -4.60 -9.84
CA ARG A 306 20.06 -3.88 -10.96
C ARG A 306 19.05 -3.45 -12.01
N LEU A 307 18.12 -4.34 -12.36
CA LEU A 307 17.04 -4.02 -13.29
C LEU A 307 16.14 -2.91 -12.77
N ARG A 308 15.85 -2.92 -11.46
CA ARG A 308 15.08 -1.88 -10.80
C ARG A 308 15.80 -0.53 -10.86
N LEU A 309 17.08 -0.49 -10.54
CA LEU A 309 17.88 0.74 -10.58
C LEU A 309 18.00 1.31 -12.00
N ASP A 310 18.30 0.48 -13.01
CA ASP A 310 18.38 0.89 -14.42
C ASP A 310 17.06 1.53 -14.91
N LEU A 311 15.93 0.93 -14.54
CA LEU A 311 14.60 1.44 -14.89
C LEU A 311 14.24 2.73 -14.15
N LEU A 312 14.73 2.92 -12.92
CA LEU A 312 14.57 4.17 -12.18
C LEU A 312 15.42 5.28 -12.81
N GLU A 313 16.72 5.05 -13.05
CA GLU A 313 17.63 6.01 -13.67
C GLU A 313 17.17 6.44 -15.08
N SER A 314 16.71 5.49 -15.89
CA SER A 314 16.14 5.76 -17.22
C SER A 314 14.86 6.63 -17.16
N SER A 315 14.13 6.59 -16.04
CA SER A 315 12.94 7.43 -15.83
C SER A 315 13.32 8.87 -15.41
N TYR A 316 14.49 9.06 -14.80
CA TYR A 316 15.02 10.38 -14.41
C TYR A 316 15.77 11.10 -15.54
N GLN A 317 16.42 10.40 -16.47
CA GLN A 317 17.17 11.03 -17.58
C GLN A 317 16.29 11.67 -18.67
N VAL A 318 14.99 11.37 -18.71
CA VAL A 318 14.05 11.96 -19.69
C VAL A 318 13.58 13.37 -19.26
N LEU A 319 13.97 13.84 -18.08
CA LEU A 319 13.59 15.14 -17.52
C LEU A 319 14.66 16.25 -17.69
N THR A 320 15.80 15.94 -18.32
CA THR A 320 16.93 16.88 -18.52
C THR A 320 17.19 17.25 -19.99
N LEU A 321 16.22 17.05 -20.88
CA LEU A 321 16.22 17.51 -22.28
C LEU A 321 14.92 18.27 -22.58
#